data_AF-A0A7V9IT76-F1
#
_entry.id   AF-A0A7V9IT76-F1
#
_cell.length_a   1.000
_cell.length_b   1.000
_cell.length_c   1.000
_cell.angle_alpha   90.00
_cell.angle_beta   90.00
_cell.angle_gamma   90.00
#
_symmetry.space_group_name_H-M   'P 1'
#
loop_
_entity.id
_entity.type
_entity.pdbx_description
1 polymer ?
#
loop_
_entity_poly.entity_id
_entity_poly.type
_entity_poly.pdbx_seq_one_letter_code
_entity_poly.pdbx_strand_id
1 'polypeptide(L)'
;MANPFVKFWKYMMAAFSNQIDERADPKIQIQQAIEDAQRQHQALSQQAAQVIGNQRQLEMKLNRQLGDVEKLQASTRQALTLADQARASGDETKAQEYERAAESFATQLVAAEQGMADMKTMHDQALQAAGQAKKAVEQNAMMLQQRLAERTKLLSQLEQAKMQEQVSSSLRQISSMAAPGNTPSLEEVREKIERRYANALGSAELIENSVEGRMAEVQRSTLDVAGRTRMDEIRAGMATGSGSSGPGALGSSSAPALDKAPPPVNPTGAQAPGRPATAPTDAERS
;
A
#
# COMPACT_ATOMS: atom_id res chain seq x y z
N MET A 1 -40.72 0.08 6.63
CA MET A 1 -40.57 1.28 7.49
C MET A 1 -39.35 1.05 8.38
N ALA A 2 -38.41 1.99 8.44
CA ALA A 2 -37.14 1.79 9.15
C ALA A 2 -37.37 1.81 10.67
N ASN A 3 -37.15 0.67 11.34
CA ASN A 3 -37.40 0.53 12.77
C ASN A 3 -36.54 1.51 13.59
N PRO A 4 -37.15 2.39 14.40
CA PRO A 4 -36.43 3.38 15.21
C PRO A 4 -35.46 2.73 16.21
N PHE A 5 -35.73 1.49 16.62
CA PHE A 5 -34.88 0.71 17.52
C PHE A 5 -33.52 0.33 16.91
N VAL A 6 -33.48 -0.01 15.61
CA VAL A 6 -32.22 -0.33 14.92
C VAL A 6 -31.38 0.94 14.73
N LYS A 7 -32.02 2.09 14.51
CA LYS A 7 -31.34 3.39 14.47
C LYS A 7 -30.76 3.75 15.84
N PHE A 8 -31.53 3.58 16.91
CA PHE A 8 -31.05 3.80 18.26
C PHE A 8 -29.90 2.85 18.62
N TRP A 9 -29.98 1.56 18.29
CA TRP A 9 -28.88 0.60 18.49
C TRP A 9 -27.62 0.95 17.69
N LYS A 10 -27.78 1.41 16.43
CA LYS A 10 -26.64 1.90 15.62
C LYS A 10 -26.04 3.17 16.19
N TYR A 11 -26.84 4.12 16.70
CA TYR A 11 -26.33 5.33 17.36
C TYR A 11 -25.66 5.02 18.70
N MET A 12 -26.18 4.07 19.46
CA MET A 12 -25.59 3.64 20.73
C MET A 12 -24.28 2.89 20.50
N MET A 13 -24.23 1.98 19.52
CA MET A 13 -22.98 1.32 19.10
C MET A 13 -21.99 2.31 18.47
N ALA A 14 -22.45 3.31 17.73
CA ALA A 14 -21.58 4.36 17.18
C ALA A 14 -21.04 5.31 18.27
N ALA A 15 -21.84 5.63 19.29
CA ALA A 15 -21.39 6.41 20.44
C ALA A 15 -20.41 5.62 21.31
N PHE A 16 -20.63 4.31 21.48
CA PHE A 16 -19.67 3.41 22.14
C PHE A 16 -18.42 3.18 21.29
N SER A 17 -18.54 3.01 19.96
CA SER A 17 -17.37 2.83 19.08
C SER A 17 -16.53 4.08 19.00
N ASN A 18 -17.13 5.28 18.92
CA ASN A 18 -16.39 6.54 18.95
C ASN A 18 -15.68 6.76 20.31
N GLN A 19 -16.29 6.39 21.45
CA GLN A 19 -15.62 6.50 22.75
C GLN A 19 -14.58 5.41 23.02
N ILE A 20 -14.62 4.27 22.31
CA ILE A 20 -13.66 3.16 22.48
C ILE A 20 -12.48 3.31 21.52
N ASP A 21 -12.69 3.75 20.28
CA ASP A 21 -11.60 4.00 19.32
C ASP A 21 -10.73 5.21 19.73
N GLU A 22 -11.33 6.28 20.31
CA GLU A 22 -10.56 7.41 20.86
C GLU A 22 -9.78 7.07 22.14
N ARG A 23 -9.98 5.87 22.70
CA ARG A 23 -9.37 5.39 23.94
C ARG A 23 -8.67 4.05 23.80
N ALA A 24 -8.26 3.69 22.58
CA ALA A 24 -7.42 2.52 22.35
C ALA A 24 -6.12 2.67 23.17
N ASP A 25 -5.99 1.88 24.25
CA ASP A 25 -4.83 1.93 25.15
C ASP A 25 -3.56 1.87 24.28
N PRO A 26 -2.66 2.86 24.35
CA PRO A 26 -1.44 2.89 23.54
C PRO A 26 -0.62 1.60 23.66
N LYS A 27 -0.76 0.85 24.77
CA LYS A 27 -0.22 -0.50 24.92
C LYS A 27 -0.71 -1.49 23.84
N ILE A 28 -2.00 -1.47 23.52
CA ILE A 28 -2.62 -2.35 22.52
C ILE A 28 -2.12 -1.97 21.12
N GLN A 29 -2.05 -0.68 20.81
CA GLN A 29 -1.54 -0.21 19.51
C GLN A 29 -0.08 -0.63 19.30
N ILE A 30 0.76 -0.45 20.32
CA ILE A 30 2.16 -0.90 20.31
C ILE A 30 2.24 -2.41 20.10
N GLN A 31 1.37 -3.19 20.75
CA GLN A 31 1.34 -4.64 20.60
C GLN A 31 0.93 -5.07 19.18
N GLN A 32 -0.14 -4.46 18.64
CA GLN A 32 -0.62 -4.74 17.29
C GLN A 32 0.44 -4.41 16.23
N ALA A 33 1.13 -3.27 16.36
CA ALA A 33 2.20 -2.89 15.45
C ALA A 33 3.36 -3.91 15.42
N ILE A 34 3.66 -4.54 16.55
CA ILE A 34 4.69 -5.59 16.64
C ILE A 34 4.20 -6.91 16.05
N GLU A 35 2.97 -7.30 16.32
CA GLU A 35 2.37 -8.50 15.72
C GLU A 35 2.31 -8.39 14.19
N ASP A 36 1.94 -7.21 13.67
CA ASP A 36 1.94 -6.96 12.24
C ASP A 36 3.37 -6.98 11.65
N ALA A 37 4.35 -6.40 12.35
CA ALA A 37 5.75 -6.49 11.93
C ALA A 37 6.27 -7.94 11.91
N GLN A 38 5.91 -8.75 12.92
CA GLN A 38 6.26 -10.17 12.97
C GLN A 38 5.59 -10.96 11.84
N ARG A 39 4.31 -10.70 11.56
CA ARG A 39 3.59 -11.32 10.43
C ARG A 39 4.22 -10.97 9.10
N GLN A 40 4.61 -9.70 8.90
CA GLN A 40 5.33 -9.27 7.71
C GLN A 40 6.67 -10.00 7.56
N HIS A 41 7.44 -10.12 8.64
CA HIS A 41 8.69 -10.86 8.63
C HIS A 41 8.50 -12.34 8.25
N GLN A 42 7.50 -13.00 8.83
CA GLN A 42 7.16 -14.38 8.51
C GLN A 42 6.75 -14.55 7.04
N ALA A 43 5.89 -13.67 6.53
CA ALA A 43 5.46 -13.70 5.13
C ALA A 43 6.64 -13.50 4.17
N LEU A 44 7.50 -12.51 4.44
CA LEU A 44 8.67 -12.22 3.61
C LEU A 44 9.69 -13.38 3.65
N SER A 45 9.87 -14.01 4.81
CA SER A 45 10.72 -15.20 4.97
C SER A 45 10.19 -16.40 4.19
N GLN A 46 8.88 -16.62 4.17
CA GLN A 46 8.25 -17.68 3.37
C GLN A 46 8.42 -17.43 1.87
N GLN A 47 8.24 -16.19 1.41
CA GLN A 47 8.48 -15.81 0.01
C GLN A 47 9.94 -16.04 -0.37
N ALA A 48 10.89 -15.61 0.47
CA ALA A 48 12.30 -15.86 0.24
C ALA A 48 12.64 -17.35 0.20
N ALA A 49 12.03 -18.16 1.07
CA ALA A 49 12.21 -19.61 1.07
C ALA A 49 11.75 -20.25 -0.26
N GLN A 50 10.66 -19.78 -0.86
CA GLN A 50 10.21 -20.24 -2.18
C GLN A 50 11.22 -19.89 -3.28
N VAL A 51 11.71 -18.65 -3.31
CA VAL A 51 12.71 -18.20 -4.30
C VAL A 51 14.03 -18.97 -4.16
N ILE A 52 14.51 -19.15 -2.92
CA ILE A 52 15.71 -19.92 -2.63
C ILE A 52 15.51 -21.40 -2.97
N GLY A 53 14.31 -21.95 -2.71
CA GLY A 53 13.94 -23.31 -3.09
C GLY A 53 14.03 -23.53 -4.61
N ASN A 54 13.48 -22.61 -5.40
CA ASN A 54 13.58 -22.65 -6.86
C ASN A 54 15.05 -22.60 -7.34
N GLN A 55 15.89 -21.76 -6.73
CA GLN A 55 17.34 -21.72 -7.01
C GLN A 55 18.00 -23.07 -6.76
N ARG A 56 17.75 -23.73 -5.61
CA ARG A 56 18.30 -25.07 -5.32
C ARG A 56 17.79 -26.13 -6.30
N GLN A 57 16.52 -26.05 -6.69
CA GLN A 57 15.96 -26.97 -7.69
C GLN A 57 16.66 -26.85 -9.04
N LEU A 58 16.96 -25.62 -9.49
CA LEU A 58 17.74 -25.37 -10.70
C LEU A 58 19.18 -25.90 -10.56
N GLU A 59 19.81 -25.70 -9.41
CA GLU A 59 21.15 -26.25 -9.12
C GLU A 59 21.18 -27.78 -9.24
N MET A 60 20.21 -28.47 -8.65
CA MET A 60 20.09 -29.93 -8.75
C MET A 60 19.79 -30.42 -10.18
N LYS A 61 19.04 -29.64 -10.97
CA LYS A 61 18.78 -29.97 -12.39
C LYS A 61 20.03 -29.77 -13.23
N LEU A 62 20.75 -28.66 -13.02
CA LEU A 62 22.01 -28.36 -13.68
C LEU A 62 23.06 -29.44 -13.40
N ASN A 63 23.20 -29.86 -12.14
CA ASN A 63 24.17 -30.91 -11.78
C ASN A 63 23.84 -32.28 -12.42
N ARG A 64 22.55 -32.61 -12.54
CA ARG A 64 22.12 -33.83 -13.27
C ARG A 64 22.47 -33.74 -14.76
N GLN A 65 22.16 -32.61 -15.38
CA GLN A 65 22.48 -32.39 -16.80
C GLN A 65 23.99 -32.41 -17.08
N LEU A 66 24.80 -31.87 -16.17
CA LEU A 66 26.26 -31.93 -16.29
C LEU A 66 26.73 -33.39 -16.34
N GLY A 67 26.18 -34.26 -15.48
CA GLY A 67 26.48 -35.69 -15.51
C GLY A 67 26.00 -36.40 -16.79
N ASP A 68 24.91 -35.94 -17.41
CA ASP A 68 24.44 -36.50 -18.69
C ASP A 68 25.36 -36.08 -19.85
N VAL A 69 25.84 -34.83 -19.87
CA VAL A 69 26.85 -34.34 -20.81
C VAL A 69 28.13 -35.17 -20.70
N GLU A 70 28.63 -35.39 -19.48
CA GLU A 70 29.82 -36.20 -19.22
C GLU A 70 29.67 -37.64 -19.74
N LYS A 71 28.52 -38.28 -19.50
CA LYS A 71 28.22 -39.62 -20.01
C LYS A 71 28.18 -39.67 -21.53
N LEU A 72 27.45 -38.74 -22.16
CA LEU A 72 27.35 -38.68 -23.63
C LEU A 72 28.72 -38.43 -24.27
N GLN A 73 29.55 -37.58 -23.68
CA GLN A 73 30.91 -37.34 -24.12
C GLN A 73 31.79 -38.60 -23.99
N ALA A 74 31.70 -39.32 -22.87
CA ALA A 74 32.42 -40.58 -22.67
C ALA A 74 31.96 -41.66 -23.68
N SER A 75 30.65 -41.83 -23.88
CA SER A 75 30.09 -42.78 -24.84
C SER A 75 30.48 -42.44 -26.28
N THR A 76 30.47 -41.16 -26.67
CA THR A 76 30.92 -40.71 -28.00
C THR A 76 32.39 -41.07 -28.22
N ARG A 77 33.26 -40.74 -27.26
CA ARG A 77 34.69 -41.09 -27.32
C ARG A 77 34.89 -42.60 -27.44
N GLN A 78 34.19 -43.38 -26.63
CA GLN A 78 34.30 -44.84 -26.66
C GLN A 78 33.86 -45.42 -28.01
N ALA A 79 32.74 -44.95 -28.57
CA ALA A 79 32.27 -45.39 -29.88
C ALA A 79 33.29 -45.09 -30.99
N LEU A 80 33.91 -43.91 -30.98
CA LEU A 80 34.99 -43.58 -31.92
C LEU A 80 36.22 -44.49 -31.75
N THR A 81 36.64 -44.75 -30.51
CA THR A 81 37.78 -45.66 -30.28
C THR A 81 37.51 -47.08 -30.78
N LEU A 82 36.27 -47.55 -30.68
CA LEU A 82 35.85 -48.86 -31.20
C LEU A 82 35.78 -48.86 -32.74
N ALA A 83 35.31 -47.77 -33.34
CA ALA A 83 35.33 -47.60 -34.80
C ALA A 83 36.75 -47.67 -35.37
N ASP A 84 37.70 -46.96 -34.74
CA ASP A 84 39.10 -46.95 -35.15
C ASP A 84 39.75 -48.34 -35.00
N GLN A 85 39.43 -49.07 -33.93
CA GLN A 85 39.90 -50.44 -33.72
C GLN A 85 39.33 -51.42 -34.76
N ALA A 86 38.04 -51.31 -35.10
CA ALA A 86 37.40 -52.14 -36.12
C ALA A 86 38.01 -51.88 -37.50
N ARG A 87 38.24 -50.60 -37.84
CA ARG A 87 38.93 -50.18 -39.06
C ARG A 87 40.37 -50.70 -39.13
N ALA A 88 41.13 -50.58 -38.04
CA ALA A 88 42.50 -51.12 -37.96
C ALA A 88 42.55 -52.66 -38.09
N SER A 89 41.46 -53.34 -37.72
CA SER A 89 41.31 -54.79 -37.87
C SER A 89 40.76 -55.23 -39.24
N GLY A 90 40.47 -54.27 -40.14
CA GLY A 90 39.93 -54.53 -41.47
C GLY A 90 38.41 -54.81 -41.53
N ASP A 91 37.68 -54.61 -40.43
CA ASP A 91 36.23 -54.82 -40.36
C ASP A 91 35.48 -53.50 -40.59
N GLU A 92 35.40 -53.10 -41.86
CA GLU A 92 34.85 -51.80 -42.27
C GLU A 92 33.34 -51.67 -41.94
N THR A 93 32.59 -52.76 -42.02
CA THR A 93 31.16 -52.77 -41.68
C THR A 93 30.94 -52.40 -40.22
N LYS A 94 31.69 -53.04 -39.29
CA LYS A 94 31.60 -52.70 -37.87
C LYS A 94 32.11 -51.29 -37.57
N ALA A 95 33.14 -50.83 -38.27
CA ALA A 95 33.62 -49.45 -38.13
C ALA A 95 32.50 -48.44 -38.42
N GLN A 96 31.77 -48.63 -39.52
CA GLN A 96 30.64 -47.77 -39.89
C GLN A 96 29.49 -47.82 -38.88
N GLU A 97 29.20 -48.99 -38.28
CA GLU A 97 28.18 -49.12 -37.23
C GLU A 97 28.54 -48.30 -35.98
N TYR A 98 29.79 -48.40 -35.51
CA TYR A 98 30.27 -47.62 -34.38
C TYR A 98 30.34 -46.12 -34.68
N GLU A 99 30.66 -45.71 -35.90
CA GLU A 99 30.63 -44.30 -36.31
C GLU A 99 29.21 -43.74 -36.28
N ARG A 100 28.21 -44.46 -36.81
CA ARG A 100 26.80 -44.04 -36.71
C ARG A 100 26.34 -43.93 -35.26
N ALA A 101 26.79 -44.84 -34.39
CA ALA A 101 26.51 -44.73 -32.96
C ALA A 101 27.16 -43.48 -32.35
N ALA A 102 28.42 -43.19 -32.69
CA ALA A 102 29.11 -41.97 -32.25
C ALA A 102 28.41 -40.70 -32.73
N GLU A 103 27.96 -40.64 -33.99
CA GLU A 103 27.18 -39.52 -34.53
C GLU A 103 25.88 -39.30 -33.75
N SER A 104 25.20 -40.39 -33.38
CA SER A 104 23.96 -40.31 -32.59
C SER A 104 24.21 -39.78 -31.18
N PHE A 105 25.30 -40.19 -30.52
CA PHE A 105 25.69 -39.67 -29.21
C PHE A 105 26.15 -38.21 -29.30
N ALA A 106 26.90 -37.84 -30.34
CA ALA A 106 27.33 -36.47 -30.57
C ALA A 106 26.14 -35.53 -30.80
N THR A 107 25.11 -35.97 -31.54
CA THR A 107 23.87 -35.20 -31.73
C THR A 107 23.15 -34.97 -30.41
N GLN A 108 23.06 -36.01 -29.56
CA GLN A 108 22.48 -35.89 -28.23
C GLN A 108 23.33 -35.01 -27.30
N LEU A 109 24.65 -35.08 -27.40
CA LEU A 109 25.58 -34.27 -26.63
C LEU A 109 25.36 -32.79 -26.90
N VAL A 110 25.30 -32.38 -28.17
CA VAL A 110 25.05 -30.98 -28.54
C VAL A 110 23.71 -30.48 -27.98
N ALA A 111 22.65 -31.30 -28.07
CA ALA A 111 21.35 -30.95 -27.51
C ALA A 111 21.41 -30.80 -25.97
N ALA A 112 22.13 -31.69 -25.29
CA ALA A 112 22.33 -31.63 -23.84
C ALA A 112 23.13 -30.39 -23.42
N GLU A 113 24.20 -30.05 -24.15
CA GLU A 113 25.03 -28.86 -23.92
C GLU A 113 24.25 -27.56 -24.10
N GLN A 114 23.39 -27.48 -25.13
CA GLN A 114 22.49 -26.34 -25.33
C GLN A 114 21.52 -26.18 -24.15
N GLY A 115 20.86 -27.26 -23.74
CA GLY A 115 19.96 -27.22 -22.57
C GLY A 115 20.69 -26.83 -21.28
N MET A 116 21.97 -27.22 -21.14
CA MET A 116 22.79 -26.87 -19.99
C MET A 116 23.13 -25.38 -19.98
N ALA A 117 23.44 -24.78 -21.13
CA ALA A 117 23.70 -23.35 -21.24
C ALA A 117 22.46 -22.52 -20.87
N ASP A 118 21.28 -22.95 -21.29
CA ASP A 118 20.01 -22.32 -20.92
C ASP A 118 19.75 -22.43 -19.41
N MET A 119 19.93 -23.63 -18.83
CA MET A 119 19.82 -23.86 -17.39
C MET A 119 20.79 -23.00 -16.58
N LYS A 120 22.02 -22.84 -17.06
CA LYS A 120 23.03 -21.98 -16.41
C LYS A 120 22.55 -20.54 -16.35
N THR A 121 22.02 -20.02 -17.46
CA THR A 121 21.44 -18.66 -17.50
C THR A 121 20.30 -18.50 -16.50
N MET A 122 19.37 -19.46 -16.44
CA MET A 122 18.28 -19.44 -15.46
C MET A 122 18.78 -19.57 -14.02
N HIS A 123 19.82 -20.38 -13.79
CA HIS A 123 20.44 -20.54 -12.47
C HIS A 123 21.09 -19.24 -12.00
N ASP A 124 21.81 -18.54 -12.87
CA ASP A 124 22.45 -17.26 -12.54
C ASP A 124 21.39 -16.19 -12.19
N GLN A 125 20.29 -16.14 -12.93
CA GLN A 125 19.14 -15.28 -12.60
C GLN A 125 18.52 -15.64 -11.26
N ALA A 126 18.31 -16.94 -11.00
CA ALA A 126 17.76 -17.42 -9.73
C ALA A 126 18.70 -17.14 -8.55
N LEU A 127 20.03 -17.17 -8.77
CA LEU A 127 21.03 -16.86 -7.75
C LEU A 127 20.97 -15.37 -7.35
N GLN A 128 20.81 -14.48 -8.33
CA GLN A 128 20.61 -13.05 -8.07
C GLN A 128 19.30 -12.80 -7.30
N ALA A 129 18.19 -13.41 -7.75
CA ALA A 129 16.90 -13.28 -7.09
C ALA A 129 16.92 -13.82 -5.64
N ALA A 130 17.55 -14.97 -5.42
CA ALA A 130 17.74 -15.55 -4.10
C ALA A 130 18.62 -14.66 -3.20
N GLY A 131 19.67 -14.04 -3.76
CA GLY A 131 20.50 -13.08 -3.05
C GLY A 131 19.72 -11.85 -2.59
N GLN A 132 18.91 -11.27 -3.48
CA GLN A 132 18.02 -10.14 -3.14
C GLN A 132 16.98 -10.52 -2.08
N ALA A 133 16.36 -11.70 -2.21
CA ALA A 133 15.39 -12.20 -1.24
C ALA A 133 16.01 -12.39 0.16
N LYS A 134 17.20 -12.98 0.25
CA LYS A 134 17.95 -13.12 1.52
C LYS A 134 18.23 -11.76 2.15
N LYS A 135 18.73 -10.81 1.36
CA LYS A 135 19.02 -9.45 1.83
C LYS A 135 17.76 -8.75 2.35
N ALA A 136 16.62 -8.92 1.66
CA ALA A 136 15.34 -8.37 2.11
C ALA A 136 14.89 -8.97 3.45
N VAL A 137 15.04 -10.28 3.64
CA VAL A 137 14.73 -10.95 4.93
C VAL A 137 15.61 -10.43 6.05
N GLU A 138 16.92 -10.29 5.80
CA GLU A 138 17.88 -9.79 6.78
C GLU A 138 17.58 -8.34 7.17
N GLN A 139 17.31 -7.47 6.18
CA GLN A 139 16.90 -6.09 6.43
C GLN A 139 15.60 -6.02 7.23
N ASN A 140 14.62 -6.87 6.92
CA ASN A 140 13.36 -6.92 7.65
C ASN A 140 13.55 -7.43 9.09
N ALA A 141 14.43 -8.41 9.30
CA ALA A 141 14.80 -8.87 10.64
C ALA A 141 15.43 -7.74 11.48
N MET A 142 16.32 -6.94 10.88
CA MET A 142 16.92 -5.79 11.55
C MET A 142 15.86 -4.73 11.92
N MET A 143 14.95 -4.41 11.00
CA MET A 143 13.84 -3.49 11.28
C MET A 143 12.91 -4.02 12.37
N LEU A 144 12.62 -5.32 12.38
CA LEU A 144 11.82 -5.96 13.43
C LEU A 144 12.49 -5.83 14.79
N GLN A 145 13.80 -6.05 14.87
CA GLN A 145 14.57 -5.88 16.10
C GLN A 145 14.54 -4.42 16.61
N GLN A 146 14.67 -3.45 15.71
CA GLN A 146 14.54 -2.02 16.05
C GLN A 146 13.16 -1.71 16.62
N ARG A 147 12.09 -2.18 15.98
CA ARG A 147 10.71 -2.00 16.47
C ARG A 147 10.50 -2.65 17.83
N LEU A 148 11.08 -3.82 18.08
CA LEU A 148 11.02 -4.49 19.39
C LEU A 148 11.72 -3.68 20.50
N ALA A 149 12.85 -3.05 20.19
CA ALA A 149 13.53 -2.15 21.11
C ALA A 149 12.69 -0.89 21.39
N GLU A 150 12.13 -0.26 20.35
CA GLU A 150 11.22 0.88 20.47
C GLU A 150 9.98 0.54 21.28
N ARG A 151 9.37 -0.62 21.06
CA ARG A 151 8.24 -1.14 21.85
C ARG A 151 8.58 -1.16 23.33
N THR A 152 9.74 -1.70 23.69
CA THR A 152 10.17 -1.78 25.10
C THR A 152 10.32 -0.39 25.71
N LYS A 153 10.93 0.54 24.97
CA LYS A 153 11.05 1.94 25.39
C LYS A 153 9.70 2.62 25.57
N LEU A 154 8.78 2.48 24.61
CA LEU A 154 7.45 3.08 24.65
C LEU A 154 6.59 2.50 25.77
N LEU A 155 6.68 1.19 26.03
CA LEU A 155 5.97 0.55 27.13
C LEU A 155 6.48 1.07 28.49
N SER A 156 7.78 1.21 28.67
CA SER A 156 8.36 1.78 29.90
C SER A 156 7.92 3.23 30.11
N GLN A 157 7.92 4.05 29.06
CA GLN A 157 7.44 5.43 29.13
C GLN A 157 5.94 5.50 29.45
N LEU A 158 5.15 4.61 28.85
CA LEU A 158 3.72 4.52 29.11
C LEU A 158 3.43 4.13 30.57
N GLU A 159 4.18 3.19 31.13
CA GLU A 159 4.06 2.79 32.54
C GLU A 159 4.43 3.95 33.48
N GLN A 160 5.48 4.69 33.16
CA GLN A 160 5.86 5.89 33.92
C GLN A 160 4.77 6.97 33.87
N ALA A 161 4.19 7.22 32.69
CA ALA A 161 3.09 8.18 32.53
C ALA A 161 1.82 7.73 33.28
N LYS A 162 1.45 6.45 33.19
CA LYS A 162 0.30 5.88 33.92
C LYS A 162 0.48 5.99 35.43
N MET A 163 1.69 5.80 35.96
CA MET A 163 1.97 5.99 37.38
C MET A 163 1.75 7.45 37.81
N GLN A 164 2.23 8.41 37.03
CA GLN A 164 2.00 9.84 37.29
C GLN A 164 0.52 10.22 37.22
N GLU A 165 -0.21 9.65 36.25
CA GLU A 165 -1.66 9.83 36.13
C GLU A 165 -2.39 9.25 37.33
N GLN A 166 -2.02 8.06 37.80
CA GLN A 166 -2.60 7.39 38.97
C GLN A 166 -2.30 8.14 40.29
N VAL A 167 -1.08 8.65 40.47
CA VAL A 167 -0.74 9.48 41.63
C VAL A 167 -1.54 10.78 41.60
N SER A 168 -1.64 11.43 40.45
CA SER A 168 -2.39 12.68 40.28
C SER A 168 -3.89 12.48 40.42
N SER A 169 -4.45 11.34 39.98
CA SER A 169 -5.86 11.00 40.19
C SER A 169 -6.14 10.72 41.67
N SER A 170 -5.25 10.00 42.35
CA SER A 170 -5.34 9.75 43.79
C SER A 170 -5.26 11.04 44.61
N LEU A 171 -4.34 11.95 44.27
CA LEU A 171 -4.25 13.28 44.88
C LEU A 171 -5.51 14.11 44.63
N ARG A 172 -6.07 14.09 43.40
CA ARG A 172 -7.35 14.76 43.10
C ARG A 172 -8.51 14.16 43.88
N GLN A 173 -8.55 12.85 44.06
CA GLN A 173 -9.58 12.14 44.82
C GLN A 173 -9.45 12.40 46.33
N ILE A 174 -8.23 12.50 46.87
CA ILE A 174 -7.98 12.93 48.25
C ILE A 174 -8.36 14.40 48.42
N SER A 175 -7.99 15.28 47.48
CA SER A 175 -8.34 16.71 47.52
C SER A 175 -9.83 16.97 47.41
N SER A 176 -10.59 16.13 46.68
CA SER A 176 -12.05 16.21 46.61
C SER A 176 -12.73 15.65 47.86
N MET A 177 -12.08 14.74 48.60
CA MET A 177 -12.56 14.19 49.87
C MET A 177 -12.15 15.04 51.09
N ALA A 178 -11.04 15.78 51.01
CA ALA A 178 -10.48 16.59 52.09
C ALA A 178 -10.97 18.04 52.12
N ALA A 179 -11.87 18.45 51.22
CA ALA A 179 -12.56 19.72 51.32
C ALA A 179 -13.65 19.63 52.42
N PRO A 180 -13.52 20.32 53.56
CA PRO A 180 -14.63 20.46 54.51
C PRO A 180 -15.57 21.52 53.95
N GLY A 181 -16.79 21.12 53.60
CA GLY A 181 -17.88 22.05 53.28
C GLY A 181 -18.24 22.10 51.80
N ASN A 182 -18.99 21.11 51.34
CA ASN A 182 -19.80 21.19 50.12
C ASN A 182 -21.03 22.09 50.34
N THR A 183 -20.79 23.34 50.72
CA THR A 183 -21.73 24.44 50.54
C THR A 183 -21.02 25.43 49.64
N PRO A 184 -21.46 25.59 48.37
CA PRO A 184 -20.91 26.63 47.50
C PRO A 184 -20.92 27.94 48.29
N SER A 185 -19.76 28.59 48.41
CA SER A 185 -19.77 29.92 49.00
C SER A 185 -20.64 30.81 48.10
N LEU A 186 -21.34 31.77 48.69
CA LEU A 186 -22.14 32.73 47.90
C LEU A 186 -21.28 33.46 46.84
N GLU A 187 -19.96 33.49 47.06
CA GLU A 187 -18.94 34.03 46.18
C GLU A 187 -18.76 33.17 44.92
N GLU A 188 -18.60 31.85 45.05
CA GLU A 188 -18.47 30.94 43.89
C GLU A 188 -19.75 30.87 43.05
N VAL A 189 -20.93 30.95 43.70
CA VAL A 189 -22.21 31.02 43.00
C VAL A 189 -22.34 32.36 42.26
N ARG A 190 -21.91 33.47 42.89
CA ARG A 190 -21.87 34.79 42.25
C ARG A 190 -20.96 34.76 41.03
N GLU A 191 -19.73 34.25 41.16
CA GLU A 191 -18.78 34.17 40.04
C GLU A 191 -19.31 33.28 38.91
N LYS A 192 -20.01 32.19 39.24
CA LYS A 192 -20.63 31.31 38.23
C LYS A 192 -21.83 31.96 37.52
N ILE A 193 -22.59 32.79 38.23
CA ILE A 193 -23.67 33.61 37.65
C ILE A 193 -23.07 34.70 36.77
N GLU A 194 -22.07 35.43 37.25
CA GLU A 194 -21.36 36.48 36.50
C GLU A 194 -20.71 35.92 35.24
N ARG A 195 -20.08 34.74 35.32
CA ARG A 195 -19.50 34.06 34.16
C ARG A 195 -20.56 33.58 33.17
N ARG A 196 -21.72 33.11 33.63
CA ARG A 196 -22.85 32.77 32.73
C ARG A 196 -23.45 34.01 32.10
N TYR A 197 -23.56 35.10 32.84
CA TYR A 197 -24.06 36.39 32.36
C TYR A 197 -23.10 36.98 31.32
N ALA A 198 -21.80 36.99 31.59
CA ALA A 198 -20.76 37.43 30.65
C ALA A 198 -20.71 36.56 29.40
N ASN A 199 -20.83 35.24 29.52
CA ASN A 199 -20.92 34.35 28.35
C ASN A 199 -22.21 34.58 27.55
N ALA A 200 -23.34 34.83 28.21
CA ALA A 200 -24.59 35.15 27.54
C ALA A 200 -24.49 36.49 26.79
N LEU A 201 -23.96 37.54 27.43
CA LEU A 201 -23.73 38.85 26.83
C LEU A 201 -22.73 38.76 25.66
N GLY A 202 -21.62 38.05 25.85
CA GLY A 202 -20.62 37.81 24.80
C GLY A 202 -21.17 36.96 23.65
N SER A 203 -22.05 35.99 23.91
CA SER A 203 -22.72 35.24 22.85
C SER A 203 -23.75 36.08 22.09
N ALA A 204 -24.39 37.06 22.74
CA ALA A 204 -25.26 38.02 22.07
C ALA A 204 -24.45 38.98 21.18
N GLU A 205 -23.32 39.50 21.66
CA GLU A 205 -22.40 40.33 20.84
C GLU A 205 -21.76 39.53 19.69
N LEU A 206 -21.48 38.23 19.88
CA LEU A 206 -20.93 37.37 18.83
C LEU A 206 -21.96 37.08 17.72
N ILE A 207 -23.24 36.98 18.06
CA ILE A 207 -24.31 36.85 17.05
C ILE A 207 -24.48 38.17 16.29
N GLU A 208 -24.39 39.32 16.97
CA GLU A 208 -24.46 40.64 16.35
C GLU A 208 -23.22 40.96 15.47
N ASN A 209 -22.05 40.41 15.79
CA ASN A 209 -20.78 40.65 15.07
C ASN A 209 -20.23 39.45 14.30
N SER A 210 -21.01 38.37 14.14
CA SER A 210 -20.55 37.14 13.48
C SER A 210 -20.10 37.40 12.04
N VAL A 211 -19.06 36.67 11.62
CA VAL A 211 -18.53 36.67 10.26
C VAL A 211 -19.61 36.30 9.25
N GLU A 212 -20.62 35.49 9.62
CA GLU A 212 -21.84 35.25 8.85
C GLU A 212 -22.64 36.53 8.55
N GLY A 213 -22.83 37.43 9.53
CA GLY A 213 -23.54 38.69 9.32
C GLY A 213 -22.80 39.63 8.37
N ARG A 214 -21.47 39.75 8.53
CA ARG A 214 -20.61 40.52 7.60
C ARG A 214 -20.50 39.85 6.22
N MET A 215 -20.50 38.53 6.13
CA MET A 215 -20.53 37.79 4.86
C MET A 215 -21.86 37.97 4.13
N ALA A 216 -22.99 37.94 4.84
CA ALA A 216 -24.31 38.18 4.25
C ALA A 216 -24.44 39.61 3.70
N GLU A 217 -23.87 40.61 4.38
CA GLU A 217 -23.84 41.99 3.89
C GLU A 217 -22.90 42.17 2.68
N VAL A 218 -21.72 41.53 2.70
CA VAL A 218 -20.82 41.50 1.54
C VAL A 218 -21.47 40.80 0.34
N GLN A 219 -22.17 39.70 0.56
CA GLN A 219 -22.83 38.93 -0.50
C GLN A 219 -24.00 39.72 -1.11
N ARG A 220 -24.73 40.49 -0.30
CA ARG A 220 -25.77 41.42 -0.77
C ARG A 220 -25.16 42.58 -1.57
N SER A 221 -24.07 43.17 -1.10
CA SER A 221 -23.34 44.23 -1.82
C SER A 221 -22.79 43.72 -3.17
N THR A 222 -22.28 42.49 -3.21
CA THR A 222 -21.75 41.87 -4.43
C THR A 222 -22.86 41.61 -5.46
N LEU A 223 -24.05 41.18 -5.02
CA LEU A 223 -25.22 41.02 -5.88
C LEU A 223 -25.74 42.35 -6.44
N ASP A 224 -25.75 43.41 -5.62
CA ASP A 224 -26.16 44.75 -6.08
C ASP A 224 -25.18 45.32 -7.12
N VAL A 225 -23.87 45.12 -6.94
CA VAL A 225 -22.85 45.51 -7.94
C VAL A 225 -23.02 44.71 -9.23
N ALA A 226 -23.18 43.38 -9.15
CA ALA A 226 -23.40 42.53 -10.32
C ALA A 226 -24.69 42.90 -11.08
N GLY A 227 -25.75 43.27 -10.36
CA GLY A 227 -26.99 43.76 -10.94
C GLY A 227 -26.81 45.08 -11.71
N ARG A 228 -26.02 46.02 -11.17
CA ARG A 228 -25.69 47.28 -11.86
C ARG A 228 -24.86 47.04 -13.12
N THR A 229 -23.83 46.21 -13.06
CA THR A 229 -23.03 45.84 -14.24
C THR A 229 -23.89 45.20 -15.33
N ARG A 230 -24.81 44.29 -14.95
CA ARG A 230 -25.73 43.66 -15.89
C ARG A 230 -26.69 44.66 -16.54
N MET A 231 -27.17 45.65 -15.78
CA MET A 231 -27.98 46.74 -16.31
C MET A 231 -27.19 47.60 -17.32
N ASP A 232 -25.93 47.91 -17.03
CA ASP A 232 -25.07 48.67 -17.93
C ASP A 232 -24.72 47.88 -19.20
N GLU A 233 -24.48 46.57 -19.10
CA GLU A 233 -24.31 45.66 -20.26
C GLU A 233 -25.58 45.60 -21.12
N ILE A 234 -26.76 45.51 -20.52
CA ILE A 234 -28.04 45.51 -21.25
C ILE A 234 -28.24 46.85 -21.95
N ARG A 235 -27.89 47.96 -21.30
CA ARG A 235 -27.97 49.30 -21.90
C ARG A 235 -26.97 49.47 -23.05
N ALA A 236 -25.75 48.97 -22.89
CA ALA A 236 -24.75 48.93 -23.95
C ALA A 236 -25.20 48.04 -25.11
N GLY A 237 -25.78 46.87 -24.84
CA GLY A 237 -26.34 45.97 -25.85
C GLY A 237 -27.51 46.58 -26.62
N MET A 238 -28.35 47.39 -25.97
CA MET A 238 -29.41 48.16 -26.63
C MET A 238 -28.85 49.34 -27.45
N ALA A 239 -27.74 49.95 -27.04
CA ALA A 239 -27.05 50.98 -27.82
C ALA A 239 -26.37 50.38 -29.07
N THR A 240 -25.77 49.20 -28.97
CA THR A 240 -25.08 48.52 -30.07
C THR A 240 -26.04 47.74 -31.01
N GLY A 241 -27.26 47.43 -30.54
CA GLY A 241 -28.34 46.85 -31.36
C GLY A 241 -29.02 47.83 -32.31
N SER A 242 -28.60 49.10 -32.31
CA SER A 242 -29.11 50.15 -33.20
C SER A 242 -27.93 50.81 -33.92
N GLY A 243 -27.24 50.08 -34.80
CA GLY A 243 -26.13 50.64 -35.57
C GLY A 243 -25.28 49.66 -36.38
N SER A 244 -25.76 49.29 -37.57
CA SER A 244 -25.00 49.05 -38.81
C SER A 244 -23.62 48.34 -38.79
N SER A 245 -23.62 47.08 -39.24
CA SER A 245 -22.83 46.49 -40.35
C SER A 245 -21.39 46.92 -40.67
N GLY A 246 -20.45 45.95 -40.68
CA GLY A 246 -19.26 45.93 -41.58
C GLY A 246 -17.95 45.32 -41.01
N PRO A 247 -17.36 44.25 -41.60
CA PRO A 247 -16.20 43.52 -41.03
C PRO A 247 -14.86 43.73 -41.78
N GLY A 248 -13.71 43.49 -41.11
CA GLY A 248 -12.38 43.46 -41.75
C GLY A 248 -11.16 43.16 -40.83
N ALA A 249 -10.73 41.89 -40.84
CA ALA A 249 -9.38 41.32 -40.99
C ALA A 249 -8.07 41.88 -40.32
N LEU A 250 -7.26 40.90 -39.83
CA LEU A 250 -5.77 40.75 -39.84
C LEU A 250 -4.86 41.42 -38.77
N GLY A 251 -3.96 40.61 -38.18
CA GLY A 251 -2.70 41.06 -37.55
C GLY A 251 -2.01 40.04 -36.62
N SER A 252 -0.87 39.47 -37.05
CA SER A 252 -0.02 38.46 -36.37
C SER A 252 1.16 39.05 -35.55
N SER A 253 1.84 38.15 -34.80
CA SER A 253 3.17 38.22 -34.12
C SER A 253 3.17 38.69 -32.65
N SER A 254 3.89 38.12 -31.65
CA SER A 254 5.01 37.16 -31.59
C SER A 254 5.17 36.61 -30.13
N ALA A 255 5.72 35.39 -29.95
CA ALA A 255 6.05 34.70 -28.67
C ALA A 255 7.48 35.07 -28.15
N PRO A 256 8.11 34.49 -27.07
CA PRO A 256 7.76 33.32 -26.23
C PRO A 256 8.17 33.34 -24.71
N ALA A 257 7.90 32.22 -23.99
CA ALA A 257 8.66 31.54 -22.90
C ALA A 257 7.76 31.07 -21.72
N LEU A 258 7.47 29.76 -21.59
CA LEU A 258 8.05 28.75 -20.64
C LEU A 258 7.59 28.98 -19.17
N ASP A 259 7.12 28.03 -18.35
CA ASP A 259 7.16 26.57 -18.29
C ASP A 259 6.11 26.08 -17.25
N LYS A 260 5.71 24.80 -17.37
CA LYS A 260 5.09 23.89 -16.38
C LYS A 260 3.69 24.12 -15.80
N ALA A 261 2.79 23.25 -16.27
CA ALA A 261 1.67 22.68 -15.54
C ALA A 261 1.99 21.25 -15.06
N PRO A 262 1.35 20.75 -13.98
CA PRO A 262 1.00 19.34 -13.84
C PRO A 262 -0.51 19.10 -14.05
N PRO A 263 -0.90 17.86 -14.44
CA PRO A 263 -2.21 17.55 -15.02
C PRO A 263 -3.32 17.21 -13.98
N PRO A 264 -4.60 17.26 -14.39
CA PRO A 264 -5.74 16.84 -13.57
C PRO A 264 -5.98 15.32 -13.63
N VAL A 265 -6.38 14.74 -12.50
CA VAL A 265 -6.89 13.36 -12.41
C VAL A 265 -8.42 13.35 -12.45
N ASN A 266 -8.98 12.75 -13.50
CA ASN A 266 -10.38 12.35 -13.60
C ASN A 266 -10.62 11.03 -12.84
N PRO A 267 -11.76 10.85 -12.15
CA PRO A 267 -12.22 9.55 -11.69
C PRO A 267 -13.32 9.00 -12.62
N THR A 268 -13.00 7.93 -13.36
CA THR A 268 -13.94 7.02 -14.03
C THR A 268 -13.41 5.62 -13.67
N GLY A 269 -14.12 4.60 -13.20
CA GLY A 269 -15.52 4.20 -13.22
C GLY A 269 -15.51 2.66 -13.38
N ALA A 270 -16.48 1.97 -12.75
CA ALA A 270 -16.79 0.52 -12.88
C ALA A 270 -15.75 -0.50 -12.32
N GLN A 271 -16.03 -1.78 -12.08
CA GLN A 271 -17.16 -2.58 -11.55
C GLN A 271 -16.67 -4.05 -11.63
N ALA A 272 -16.86 -4.84 -10.56
CA ALA A 272 -16.82 -6.31 -10.45
C ALA A 272 -15.48 -7.10 -10.59
N PRO A 273 -15.27 -8.08 -9.70
CA PRO A 273 -14.64 -9.34 -10.07
C PRO A 273 -15.55 -10.55 -9.77
N GLY A 274 -15.77 -11.41 -10.77
CA GLY A 274 -16.29 -12.76 -10.57
C GLY A 274 -15.18 -13.76 -10.23
N ARG A 275 -15.50 -14.78 -9.43
CA ARG A 275 -14.80 -16.09 -9.31
C ARG A 275 -15.81 -17.14 -8.76
N PRO A 276 -15.49 -18.45 -8.70
CA PRO A 276 -15.48 -19.38 -9.82
C PRO A 276 -16.25 -20.69 -9.49
N ALA A 277 -16.27 -21.60 -10.47
CA ALA A 277 -16.90 -22.91 -10.47
C ALA A 277 -16.40 -23.90 -9.38
N THR A 278 -17.34 -24.71 -8.88
CA THR A 278 -17.11 -25.91 -8.04
C THR A 278 -17.83 -27.12 -8.63
N ALA A 279 -17.10 -28.21 -8.82
CA ALA A 279 -17.54 -29.62 -8.96
C ALA A 279 -16.37 -30.48 -8.41
N PRO A 280 -16.49 -31.80 -8.10
CA PRO A 280 -17.59 -32.75 -8.35
C PRO A 280 -17.95 -33.68 -7.16
N THR A 281 -19.15 -34.28 -7.16
CA THR A 281 -19.41 -35.58 -6.51
C THR A 281 -20.67 -36.23 -7.11
N ASP A 282 -20.51 -37.40 -7.74
CA ASP A 282 -21.26 -38.63 -7.41
C ASP A 282 -21.17 -39.64 -8.57
N ALA A 283 -20.49 -40.74 -8.26
CA ALA A 283 -20.60 -42.01 -8.94
C ALA A 283 -21.41 -42.92 -8.01
N GLU A 284 -22.52 -43.47 -8.50
CA GLU A 284 -22.93 -44.86 -8.25
C GLU A 284 -24.27 -45.13 -8.98
N ARG A 285 -24.17 -45.85 -10.10
CA ARG A 285 -25.28 -46.65 -10.64
C ARG A 285 -24.67 -47.80 -11.45
N SER A 286 -24.60 -48.97 -10.84
CA SER A 286 -24.62 -50.28 -11.48
C SER A 286 -25.21 -51.27 -10.50
#